data_AF-A0A925MBG4-F1
#
_entry.id   AF-A0A925MBG4-F1
#
_cell.length_a   1.000
_cell.length_b   1.000
_cell.length_c   1.000
_cell.angle_alpha   90.00
_cell.angle_beta   90.00
_cell.angle_gamma   90.00
#
_symmetry.space_group_name_H-M   'P 1'
#
loop_
_entity.id
_entity.type
_entity.pdbx_description
1 polymer ?
#
loop_
_entity_poly.entity_id
_entity_poly.type
_entity_poly.pdbx_seq_one_letter_code
_entity_poly.pdbx_strand_id
1 'polypeptide(L)'
;MRTITKGDWSGTQLRADYDAITQRCGTEIGCLTPYAPNNTRVRGGTYYAFQRKNGDAVHEYAAELAVRYWKEQREMRAAGKLSRPAFKCGPPENRRAWHALVAEFFAGRDLVPDCP
;
A
#
# COMPACT_ATOMS: atom_id res chain seq x y z
N MET A 1 16.05 -27.92 5.23
CA MET A 1 15.76 -26.54 4.77
C MET A 1 14.32 -26.53 4.29
N ARG A 2 13.36 -26.05 5.11
CA ARG A 2 11.95 -25.97 4.70
C ARG A 2 11.77 -24.67 3.92
N THR A 3 11.41 -24.78 2.65
CA THR A 3 10.87 -23.67 1.86
C THR A 3 9.57 -23.23 2.53
N ILE A 4 9.60 -22.08 3.20
CA ILE A 4 8.38 -21.39 3.61
C ILE A 4 7.80 -20.82 2.31
N THR A 5 6.80 -21.48 1.74
CA THR A 5 5.86 -20.77 0.87
C THR A 5 5.25 -19.68 1.74
N LYS A 6 5.60 -18.41 1.51
CA LYS A 6 4.89 -17.30 2.15
C LYS A 6 3.43 -17.39 1.69
N GLY A 7 2.61 -18.05 2.50
CA GLY A 7 1.15 -18.13 2.30
C GLY A 7 0.56 -16.72 2.26
N ASP A 8 -0.73 -16.60 1.95
CA ASP A 8 -1.49 -15.34 1.78
C ASP A 8 -1.17 -14.24 2.82
N TRP A 9 -0.07 -13.52 2.60
CA TRP A 9 0.45 -12.53 3.53
C TRP A 9 -0.43 -11.29 3.53
N SER A 10 -0.88 -10.87 2.36
CA SER A 10 -1.76 -9.71 2.20
C SER A 10 -3.11 -9.93 2.86
N GLY A 11 -3.70 -11.12 2.73
CA GLY A 11 -4.93 -11.46 3.44
C GLY A 11 -4.73 -11.52 4.95
N THR A 12 -3.55 -11.92 5.42
CA THR A 12 -3.26 -11.98 6.86
C THR A 12 -2.97 -10.60 7.47
N GLN A 13 -2.19 -9.75 6.78
CA GLN A 13 -1.65 -8.51 7.35
C GLN A 13 -2.45 -7.26 6.95
N LEU A 14 -3.10 -7.26 5.79
CA LEU A 14 -3.70 -6.05 5.22
C LEU A 14 -5.22 -6.09 5.19
N ARG A 15 -5.85 -7.28 5.30
CA ARG A 15 -7.30 -7.46 5.15
C ARG A 15 -8.12 -6.54 6.05
N ALA A 16 -7.80 -6.49 7.34
CA ALA A 16 -8.61 -5.73 8.30
C ALA A 16 -8.71 -4.24 7.93
N ASP A 17 -7.57 -3.63 7.59
CA ASP A 17 -7.54 -2.23 7.14
C ASP A 17 -8.20 -2.08 5.76
N TYR A 18 -7.93 -3.00 4.83
CA TYR A 18 -8.53 -3.00 3.50
C TYR A 18 -10.07 -3.06 3.56
N ASP A 19 -10.62 -3.96 4.36
CA ASP A 19 -12.05 -4.15 4.54
C ASP A 19 -12.67 -2.93 5.22
N ALA A 20 -12.03 -2.37 6.26
CA ALA A 20 -12.49 -1.15 6.91
C ALA A 20 -12.54 0.04 5.94
N ILE A 21 -11.50 0.21 5.09
CA ILE A 21 -11.45 1.25 4.07
C ILE A 21 -12.58 1.06 3.04
N THR A 22 -12.73 -0.14 2.51
CA THR A 22 -13.73 -0.42 1.46
C THR A 22 -15.15 -0.41 1.99
N GLN A 23 -15.38 -0.81 3.24
CA GLN A 23 -16.67 -0.67 3.92
C GLN A 23 -17.03 0.82 4.11
N ARG A 24 -16.06 1.65 4.50
CA ARG A 24 -16.27 3.10 4.70
C ARG A 24 -16.46 3.85 3.39
N CYS A 25 -15.63 3.56 2.39
CA CYS A 25 -15.54 4.38 1.18
C CYS A 25 -16.29 3.82 -0.04
N GLY A 26 -16.69 2.55 -0.03
CA GLY A 26 -17.24 1.89 -1.21
C GLY A 26 -16.29 2.00 -2.40
N THR A 27 -16.75 2.65 -3.47
CA THR A 27 -15.95 2.93 -4.69
C THR A 27 -15.63 4.41 -4.87
N GLU A 28 -15.96 5.26 -3.89
CA GLU A 28 -15.83 6.72 -4.01
C GLU A 28 -14.37 7.16 -4.07
N ILE A 29 -13.98 7.74 -5.21
CA ILE A 29 -12.60 8.13 -5.49
C ILE A 29 -12.09 9.12 -4.44
N GLY A 30 -12.89 10.13 -4.08
CA GLY A 30 -12.50 11.12 -3.09
C GLY A 30 -12.17 10.50 -1.73
N CYS A 31 -12.98 9.54 -1.28
CA CYS A 31 -12.76 8.82 -0.03
C CYS A 31 -11.56 7.86 -0.10
N LEU A 32 -11.35 7.19 -1.24
CA LEU A 32 -10.25 6.23 -1.43
C LEU A 32 -8.88 6.88 -1.70
N THR A 33 -8.87 8.13 -2.17
CA THR A 33 -7.65 8.88 -2.53
C THR A 33 -6.54 8.83 -1.46
N PRO A 34 -6.80 9.10 -0.17
CA PRO A 34 -5.74 9.06 0.86
C PRO A 34 -5.22 7.66 1.16
N TYR A 35 -5.97 6.60 0.83
CA TYR A 35 -5.59 5.20 1.09
C TYR A 35 -4.94 4.51 -0.11
N ALA A 36 -5.07 5.09 -1.31
CA ALA A 36 -4.54 4.51 -2.54
C ALA A 36 -3.00 4.66 -2.61
N PRO A 37 -2.23 3.56 -2.73
CA PRO A 37 -0.77 3.66 -2.80
C PRO A 37 -0.26 4.41 -4.03
N ASN A 38 -0.96 4.27 -5.17
CA ASN A 38 -0.70 5.06 -6.38
C ASN A 38 -1.99 5.63 -6.96
N ASN A 39 -1.83 6.49 -7.97
CA ASN A 39 -2.93 7.13 -8.69
C ASN A 39 -3.46 6.31 -9.88
N THR A 40 -3.05 5.05 -10.04
CA THR A 40 -3.52 4.17 -11.10
C THR A 40 -5.01 3.91 -10.93
N ARG A 41 -5.80 4.23 -11.96
CA ARG A 41 -7.27 4.06 -11.97
C ARG A 41 -7.69 3.21 -13.14
N VAL A 42 -8.78 2.49 -12.94
CA VAL A 42 -9.44 1.67 -13.95
C VAL A 42 -10.41 2.56 -14.71
N ARG A 43 -10.47 2.44 -16.03
CA ARG A 43 -11.38 3.25 -16.86
C ARG A 43 -12.83 3.05 -16.42
N GLY A 44 -13.49 4.14 -16.04
CA GLY A 44 -14.88 4.11 -15.54
C GLY A 44 -15.04 3.50 -14.13
N GLY A 45 -13.95 3.27 -13.40
CA GLY A 45 -13.96 2.66 -12.07
C GLY A 45 -13.19 3.48 -11.04
N THR A 46 -12.67 2.77 -10.04
CA THR A 46 -11.90 3.34 -8.93
C THR A 46 -10.39 3.10 -9.11
N TYR A 47 -9.61 3.36 -8.07
CA TYR A 47 -8.20 2.99 -7.98
C TYR A 47 -8.01 1.49 -8.20
N TYR A 48 -6.97 1.13 -8.93
CA TYR A 48 -6.64 -0.27 -9.22
C TYR A 48 -6.51 -1.11 -7.94
N ALA A 49 -5.92 -0.53 -6.89
CA ALA A 49 -5.78 -1.11 -5.56
C ALA A 49 -7.11 -1.46 -4.85
N PHE A 50 -8.25 -0.95 -5.30
CA PHE A 50 -9.58 -1.17 -4.70
C PHE A 50 -10.60 -1.75 -5.70
N GLN A 51 -10.14 -2.25 -6.86
CA GLN A 51 -11.02 -2.80 -7.88
C GLN A 51 -11.55 -4.19 -7.47
N ARG A 52 -12.85 -4.29 -7.18
CA ARG A 52 -13.51 -5.52 -6.71
C ARG A 52 -13.53 -6.71 -7.70
N LYS A 53 -13.18 -6.50 -8.98
CA LYS A 53 -13.31 -7.51 -10.05
C LYS A 53 -11.99 -8.17 -10.47
N ASN A 54 -10.91 -8.01 -9.69
CA ASN A 54 -9.58 -8.54 -10.01
C ASN A 54 -9.16 -9.70 -9.09
N GLY A 55 -10.06 -10.64 -8.81
CA GLY A 55 -9.80 -11.68 -7.81
C GLY A 55 -9.81 -11.12 -6.39
N ASP A 56 -8.92 -11.59 -5.53
CA ASP A 56 -8.82 -11.07 -4.16
C ASP A 56 -8.08 -9.73 -4.14
N ALA A 57 -8.86 -8.65 -4.11
CA ALA A 57 -8.40 -7.28 -4.29
C ALA A 57 -7.38 -6.80 -3.22
N VAL A 58 -7.24 -7.48 -2.07
CA VAL A 58 -6.16 -7.13 -1.13
C VAL A 58 -4.78 -7.48 -1.68
N HIS A 59 -4.67 -8.45 -2.59
CA HIS A 59 -3.42 -8.75 -3.29
C HIS A 59 -3.02 -7.58 -4.19
N GLU A 60 -3.97 -6.97 -4.89
CA GLU A 60 -3.72 -5.79 -5.73
C GLU A 60 -3.34 -4.58 -4.87
N TYR A 61 -3.98 -4.41 -3.71
CA TYR A 61 -3.57 -3.40 -2.73
C TYR A 61 -2.11 -3.60 -2.27
N ALA A 62 -1.72 -4.85 -1.96
CA ALA A 62 -0.35 -5.18 -1.60
C ALA A 62 0.66 -4.93 -2.73
N ALA A 63 0.29 -5.27 -3.97
CA ALA A 63 1.13 -5.04 -5.15
C ALA A 63 1.37 -3.54 -5.37
N GLU A 64 0.30 -2.73 -5.31
CA GLU A 64 0.39 -1.28 -5.44
C GLU A 64 1.20 -0.65 -4.29
N LEU A 65 1.10 -1.20 -3.07
CA LEU A 65 1.92 -0.79 -1.93
C LEU A 65 3.40 -1.09 -2.15
N ALA A 66 3.76 -2.27 -2.68
CA ALA A 66 5.13 -2.62 -3.01
C ALA A 66 5.71 -1.70 -4.11
N VAL A 67 4.91 -1.36 -5.13
CA VAL A 67 5.28 -0.39 -6.16
C VAL A 67 5.51 1.00 -5.54
N ARG A 68 4.65 1.42 -4.62
CA ARG A 68 4.80 2.71 -3.91
C ARG A 68 6.08 2.74 -3.08
N TYR A 69 6.37 1.65 -2.35
CA TYR A 69 7.63 1.50 -1.62
C TYR A 69 8.84 1.68 -2.54
N TRP A 70 8.91 0.91 -3.63
CA TRP A 70 10.03 1.01 -4.57
C TRP A 70 10.23 2.42 -5.14
N LYS A 71 9.14 3.13 -5.47
CA LYS A 71 9.20 4.51 -5.96
C LYS A 71 9.79 5.45 -4.91
N GLU A 72 9.29 5.42 -3.68
CA GLU A 72 9.78 6.29 -2.60
C GLU A 72 11.23 5.98 -2.23
N GLN A 73 11.63 4.70 -2.16
CA GLN A 73 13.02 4.32 -1.91
C GLN A 73 13.97 4.81 -3.00
N ARG A 74 13.59 4.66 -4.27
CA ARG A 74 14.40 5.16 -5.40
C ARG A 74 14.55 6.67 -5.38
N GLU A 75 13.48 7.38 -5.05
CA GLU A 75 13.51 8.83 -4.99
C GLU A 75 14.37 9.33 -3.82
N MET A 76 14.21 8.74 -2.63
CA MET A 76 15.09 9.04 -1.49
C MET A 76 16.55 8.75 -1.82
N ARG A 77 16.84 7.63 -2.49
CA ARG A 77 18.21 7.29 -2.90
C ARG A 77 18.79 8.26 -3.92
N ALA A 78 17.98 8.76 -4.86
CA ALA A 78 18.45 9.61 -5.95
C ALA A 78 18.53 11.09 -5.55
N ALA A 79 17.54 11.59 -4.80
CA ALA A 79 17.35 13.02 -4.53
C ALA A 79 17.45 13.39 -3.04
N GLY A 80 17.49 12.41 -2.13
CA GLY A 80 17.48 12.64 -0.69
C GLY A 80 16.16 13.19 -0.13
N LYS A 81 15.13 13.32 -0.97
CA LYS A 81 13.79 13.82 -0.60
C LYS A 81 12.72 13.28 -1.54
N LEU A 82 11.49 13.19 -1.06
CA LEU A 82 10.32 12.82 -1.88
C LEU A 82 9.72 14.06 -2.56
N SER A 83 9.21 13.90 -3.78
CA SER A 83 8.43 14.91 -4.51
C SER A 83 6.98 14.99 -4.05
N ARG A 84 6.51 13.99 -3.29
CA ARG A 84 5.18 13.91 -2.70
C ARG A 84 5.28 13.51 -1.24
N PRO A 85 4.27 13.80 -0.41
CA PRO A 85 4.22 13.28 0.95
C PRO A 85 4.37 11.75 0.97
N ALA A 86 5.16 11.26 1.91
CA ALA A 86 5.34 9.83 2.15
C ALA A 86 4.00 9.14 2.37
N PHE A 87 3.78 7.99 1.74
CA PHE A 87 2.52 7.27 1.84
C PHE A 87 2.15 6.94 3.29
N LYS A 88 3.14 6.48 4.06
CA LYS A 88 3.00 6.12 5.50
C LYS A 88 2.59 7.29 6.41
N CYS A 89 2.64 8.52 5.91
CA CYS A 89 2.26 9.74 6.64
C CYS A 89 0.85 10.23 6.32
N GLY A 90 0.08 9.45 5.57
CA GLY A 90 -1.37 9.64 5.44
C GLY A 90 -2.14 9.13 6.67
N PRO A 91 -3.37 8.62 6.47
CA PRO A 91 -4.16 8.00 7.53
C PRO A 91 -3.44 6.85 8.25
N PRO A 92 -3.85 6.49 9.48
CA PRO A 92 -3.21 5.44 10.29
C PRO A 92 -3.10 4.07 9.58
N GLU A 93 -4.08 3.72 8.75
CA GLU A 93 -4.10 2.51 7.92
C GLU A 93 -2.86 2.43 7.01
N ASN A 94 -2.45 3.56 6.41
CA ASN A 94 -1.28 3.60 5.53
C ASN A 94 0.01 3.27 6.29
N ARG A 95 0.14 3.79 7.52
CA ARG A 95 1.30 3.53 8.38
C ARG A 95 1.39 2.05 8.75
N ARG A 96 0.27 1.43 9.13
CA ARG A 96 0.21 0.00 9.46
C ARG A 96 0.53 -0.88 8.25
N ALA A 97 -0.09 -0.60 7.10
CA ALA A 97 0.18 -1.32 5.87
C ALA A 97 1.66 -1.21 5.45
N TRP A 98 2.22 0.00 5.49
CA TRP A 98 3.63 0.24 5.18
C TRP A 98 4.57 -0.50 6.12
N HIS A 99 4.33 -0.41 7.44
CA HIS A 99 5.13 -1.11 8.43
C HIS A 99 5.12 -2.62 8.21
N ALA A 100 3.95 -3.21 7.96
CA ALA A 100 3.82 -4.63 7.67
C ALA A 100 4.65 -5.04 6.43
N LEU A 101 4.56 -4.27 5.33
CA LEU A 101 5.32 -4.53 4.11
C LEU A 101 6.83 -4.47 4.37
N VAL A 102 7.29 -3.40 5.03
CA VAL A 102 8.71 -3.14 5.30
C VAL A 102 9.31 -4.20 6.21
N ALA A 103 8.58 -4.62 7.25
CA ALA A 103 9.01 -5.67 8.16
C ALA A 103 9.17 -7.03 7.44
N GLU A 104 8.19 -7.42 6.62
CA GLU A 104 8.16 -8.74 6.00
C GLU A 104 9.13 -8.90 4.82
N PHE A 105 9.22 -7.90 3.95
CA PHE A 105 9.89 -8.03 2.65
C PHE A 105 11.19 -7.26 2.53
N PHE A 106 11.43 -6.29 3.42
CA PHE A 106 12.55 -5.37 3.31
C PHE A 106 13.42 -5.31 4.57
N ALA A 107 13.24 -6.27 5.49
CA ALA A 107 14.04 -6.40 6.72
C ALA A 107 14.08 -5.12 7.55
N GLY A 108 12.96 -4.37 7.59
CA GLY A 108 12.89 -3.11 8.32
C GLY A 108 13.52 -1.91 7.61
N ARG A 109 14.08 -2.09 6.40
CA ARG A 109 14.77 -1.01 5.70
C ARG A 109 13.76 -0.04 5.08
N ASP A 110 13.84 1.22 5.48
CA ASP A 110 13.13 2.32 4.86
C ASP A 110 14.05 3.56 4.84
N LEU A 111 14.21 4.18 3.67
CA LEU A 111 14.96 5.44 3.50
C LEU A 111 14.09 6.66 3.78
N VAL A 112 12.77 6.51 3.74
CA VAL A 112 11.83 7.60 3.98
C VAL A 112 11.84 7.92 5.48
N PRO A 113 12.05 9.18 5.88
CA PRO A 113 12.05 9.57 7.29
C PRO A 113 10.72 9.26 8.00
N ASP A 114 10.74 9.31 9.33
CA ASP A 114 9.52 9.21 10.12
C ASP A 114 8.57 10.37 9.86
N CYS A 115 7.28 10.11 10.08
CA CYS A 115 6.25 11.12 9.91
C CYS A 115 6.31 12.13 11.07
N PRO A 116 5.97 13.41 10.82
CA PRO A 116 5.80 14.41 11.87
C PRO A 116 4.76 14.00 12.92
#